data_AF-A0A925QEX5-F1
#
_entry.id   AF-A0A925QEX5-F1
#
_cell.length_a   1.000
_cell.length_b   1.000
_cell.length_c   1.000
_cell.angle_alpha   90.00
_cell.angle_beta   90.00
_cell.angle_gamma   90.00
#
_symmetry.space_group_name_H-M   'P 1'
#
loop_
_entity.id
_entity.type
_entity.pdbx_description
1 polymer ?
#
loop_
_entity_poly.entity_id
_entity_poly.type
_entity_poly.pdbx_seq_one_letter_code
_entity_poly.pdbx_strand_id
1 'polypeptide(L)'
;MTIKTWLIILLLYGTSCAKIPVQAVELSQALKEEGSRMHDMNLALVEYVFNEKKHLVNEFIANEYSPAFVENFVKRLPQDTDMKRELPEIIAAINPRIDARRDSLISVLQDQKISVISRMNADYKIYGNAFAAMQNLLASASRLNRSRTSVYEDIKQLSSGKIDLQGINNALDNFIKGAGSVGEKSVLLTSTIQTLLK
;
A
#
# COMPACT_ATOMS: atom_id res chain seq x y z
N MET A 1 -32.99 -1.56 22.93
CA MET A 1 -32.52 -1.69 21.54
C MET A 1 -32.70 -3.13 21.12
N THR A 2 -33.64 -3.41 20.23
CA THR A 2 -34.26 -4.74 20.06
C THR A 2 -33.41 -5.72 19.25
N ILE A 3 -33.54 -7.02 19.54
CA ILE A 3 -32.98 -8.17 18.78
C ILE A 3 -33.19 -8.07 17.25
N LYS A 4 -34.25 -7.36 16.82
CA LYS A 4 -34.58 -7.05 15.43
C LYS A 4 -33.47 -6.28 14.70
N THR A 5 -32.69 -5.45 15.39
CA THR A 5 -31.61 -4.64 14.78
C THR A 5 -30.34 -5.46 14.53
N TRP A 6 -30.11 -6.52 15.32
CA TRP A 6 -28.98 -7.45 15.13
C TRP A 6 -29.18 -8.39 13.93
N LEU A 7 -30.43 -8.79 13.64
CA LEU A 7 -30.77 -9.64 12.49
C LEU A 7 -30.61 -8.92 11.14
N ILE A 8 -30.81 -7.61 11.09
CA ILE A 8 -30.66 -6.80 9.87
C ILE A 8 -29.17 -6.59 9.52
N ILE A 9 -28.32 -6.45 10.54
CA ILE A 9 -26.86 -6.31 10.36
C ILE A 9 -26.25 -7.63 9.88
N LEU A 10 -26.75 -8.78 10.35
CA LEU A 10 -26.28 -10.09 9.91
C LEU A 10 -26.69 -10.43 8.45
N LEU A 11 -27.84 -9.93 7.99
CA LEU A 11 -28.35 -10.17 6.63
C LEU A 11 -27.60 -9.40 5.53
N LEU A 12 -26.87 -8.33 5.90
CA LEU A 12 -26.11 -7.50 4.95
C LEU A 12 -24.73 -8.07 4.58
N TYR A 13 -24.25 -9.11 5.27
CA TYR A 13 -22.96 -9.74 4.98
C TYR A 13 -23.02 -10.89 3.94
N GLY A 14 -24.22 -11.25 3.46
CA GLY A 14 -24.42 -12.43 2.60
C GLY A 14 -24.43 -12.20 1.07
N THR A 15 -24.42 -10.96 0.59
CA THR A 15 -24.71 -10.65 -0.83
C THR A 15 -23.49 -10.49 -1.74
N SER A 16 -22.26 -10.74 -1.28
CA SER A 16 -21.06 -10.43 -2.07
C SER A 16 -20.14 -11.63 -2.30
N CYS A 17 -20.66 -12.70 -2.89
CA CYS A 17 -19.83 -13.68 -3.60
C CYS A 17 -19.93 -13.42 -5.11
N ALA A 18 -19.51 -12.22 -5.54
CA ALA A 18 -19.42 -11.90 -6.97
C ALA A 18 -18.35 -12.80 -7.62
N LYS A 19 -18.70 -13.47 -8.73
CA LYS A 19 -17.74 -14.24 -9.56
C LYS A 19 -16.56 -13.32 -9.89
N ILE A 20 -15.38 -13.60 -9.32
CA ILE A 20 -14.18 -12.80 -9.60
C ILE A 20 -13.74 -13.11 -11.04
N PRO A 21 -13.74 -12.11 -11.94
CA PRO A 21 -13.38 -12.28 -13.34
C PRO A 21 -11.86 -12.43 -13.48
N VAL A 22 -11.40 -13.16 -14.50
CA VAL A 22 -9.97 -13.42 -14.77
C VAL A 22 -9.19 -12.11 -14.96
N GLN A 23 -9.85 -11.09 -15.51
CA GLN A 23 -9.35 -9.74 -15.73
C GLN A 23 -8.88 -9.05 -14.43
N ALA A 24 -9.37 -9.47 -13.27
CA ALA A 24 -8.92 -8.96 -11.97
C ALA A 24 -7.45 -9.33 -11.68
N VAL A 25 -6.97 -10.48 -12.19
CA VAL A 25 -5.56 -10.90 -12.03
C VAL A 25 -4.65 -10.03 -12.89
N GLU A 26 -5.02 -9.75 -14.14
CA GLU A 26 -4.25 -8.91 -15.06
C GLU A 26 -4.20 -7.44 -14.60
N LEU A 27 -5.34 -6.88 -14.18
CA LEU A 27 -5.41 -5.54 -13.60
C LEU A 27 -4.55 -5.42 -12.34
N SER A 28 -4.51 -6.47 -11.51
CA SER A 28 -3.66 -6.46 -10.31
C SER A 28 -2.17 -6.42 -10.68
N GLN A 29 -1.75 -7.04 -11.78
CA GLN A 29 -0.35 -6.98 -12.20
C GLN A 29 0.04 -5.57 -12.63
N ALA A 30 -0.79 -4.89 -13.43
CA ALA A 30 -0.57 -3.49 -13.80
C ALA A 30 -0.56 -2.55 -12.57
N LEU A 31 -1.43 -2.79 -11.59
CA LEU A 31 -1.47 -2.01 -10.34
C LEU A 31 -0.21 -2.21 -9.48
N LYS A 32 0.38 -3.41 -9.50
CA LYS A 32 1.65 -3.68 -8.83
C LYS A 32 2.79 -2.89 -9.46
N GLU A 33 2.85 -2.84 -10.79
CA GLU A 33 3.85 -2.08 -11.54
C GLU A 33 3.72 -0.56 -11.27
N GLU A 34 2.49 -0.05 -11.24
CA GLU A 34 2.25 1.35 -10.86
C GLU A 34 2.67 1.65 -9.43
N GLY A 35 2.38 0.74 -8.49
CA GLY A 35 2.82 0.85 -7.10
C GLY A 35 4.35 0.89 -6.97
N SER A 36 5.08 0.11 -7.78
CA SER A 36 6.54 0.16 -7.83
C SER A 36 7.05 1.49 -8.36
N ARG A 37 6.48 1.98 -9.47
CA ARG A 37 6.85 3.29 -10.04
C ARG A 37 6.61 4.43 -9.04
N MET A 38 5.50 4.40 -8.32
CA MET A 38 5.17 5.40 -7.30
C MET A 38 6.15 5.37 -6.12
N HIS A 39 6.56 4.18 -5.69
CA HIS A 39 7.57 4.02 -4.64
C HIS A 39 8.91 4.66 -5.06
N ASP A 40 9.38 4.37 -6.26
CA ASP A 40 10.62 4.95 -6.80
C ASP A 40 10.54 6.48 -6.92
N MET A 41 9.39 7.00 -7.37
CA MET A 41 9.16 8.44 -7.45
C MET A 41 9.17 9.11 -6.06
N ASN A 42 8.59 8.46 -5.05
CA ASN A 42 8.61 8.97 -3.69
C ASN A 42 10.03 8.96 -3.10
N LEU A 43 10.83 7.94 -3.38
CA LEU A 43 12.25 7.92 -2.98
C LEU A 43 13.03 9.07 -3.62
N ALA A 44 12.81 9.32 -4.93
CA ALA A 44 13.44 10.43 -5.63
C ALA A 44 13.02 11.79 -5.05
N LEU A 45 11.75 11.95 -4.67
CA LEU A 45 11.26 13.16 -4.00
C LEU A 45 11.94 13.38 -2.66
N VAL A 46 12.09 12.34 -1.84
CA VAL A 46 12.82 12.43 -0.56
C VAL A 46 14.26 12.86 -0.80
N GLU A 47 14.94 12.26 -1.78
CA GLU A 47 16.31 12.67 -2.13
C GLU A 47 16.38 14.16 -2.51
N TYR A 48 15.48 14.61 -3.38
CA TYR A 48 15.39 16.02 -3.78
C TYR A 48 15.17 16.96 -2.59
N VAL A 49 14.19 16.66 -1.74
CA VAL A 49 13.86 17.48 -0.56
C VAL A 49 15.03 17.57 0.41
N PHE A 50 15.70 16.46 0.71
CA PHE A 50 16.84 16.48 1.64
C PHE A 50 18.07 17.17 1.06
N ASN A 51 18.28 17.11 -0.26
CA ASN A 51 19.33 17.88 -0.92
C ASN A 51 19.05 19.39 -0.86
N GLU A 52 17.80 19.80 -1.05
CA GLU A 52 17.39 21.20 -0.87
C GLU A 52 17.58 21.65 0.60
N LYS A 53 17.22 20.83 1.58
CA LYS A 53 17.48 21.14 3.00
C LYS A 53 18.96 21.26 3.32
N LYS A 54 19.81 20.42 2.71
CA LYS A 54 21.27 20.55 2.84
C LYS A 54 21.78 21.87 2.26
N HIS A 55 21.24 22.30 1.10
CA HIS A 55 21.55 23.61 0.53
C HIS A 55 21.19 24.73 1.50
N LEU A 56 19.97 24.73 2.04
CA LEU A 56 19.51 25.72 3.01
C LEU A 56 20.35 25.74 4.29
N VAL A 57 20.82 24.58 4.78
CA VAL A 57 21.77 24.54 5.92
C VAL A 57 23.08 25.22 5.56
N ASN A 58 23.61 25.00 4.36
CA ASN A 58 24.84 25.66 3.93
C ASN A 58 24.65 27.18 3.82
N GLU A 59 23.52 27.64 3.26
CA GLU A 59 23.19 29.06 3.19
C GLU A 59 23.03 29.68 4.58
N PHE A 60 22.31 29.02 5.48
CA PHE A 60 22.18 29.44 6.88
C PHE A 60 23.55 29.54 7.56
N ILE A 61 24.43 28.55 7.37
CA ILE A 61 25.77 28.57 7.96
C ILE A 61 26.56 29.75 7.42
N ALA A 62 26.56 29.97 6.10
CA ALA A 62 27.36 31.00 5.46
C ALA A 62 26.85 32.42 5.76
N ASN A 63 25.54 32.63 5.68
CA ASN A 63 24.94 33.97 5.65
C ASN A 63 24.40 34.44 7.00
N GLU A 64 24.10 33.53 7.92
CA GLU A 64 23.49 33.87 9.22
C GLU A 64 24.38 33.45 10.39
N TYR A 65 24.69 32.15 10.49
CA TYR A 65 25.41 31.62 11.65
C TYR A 65 26.86 32.11 11.71
N SER A 66 27.61 32.02 10.61
CA SER A 66 29.04 32.40 10.61
C SER A 66 29.26 33.86 10.95
N PRO A 67 28.54 34.83 10.34
CA PRO A 67 28.66 36.24 10.70
C PRO A 67 28.33 36.50 12.18
N ALA A 68 27.22 35.94 12.68
CA ALA A 68 26.81 36.10 14.06
C ALA A 68 27.81 35.46 15.05
N PHE A 69 28.37 34.30 14.70
CA PHE A 69 29.38 33.63 15.51
C PHE A 69 30.67 34.45 15.59
N VAL A 70 31.15 34.97 14.46
CA VAL A 70 32.33 35.84 14.40
C VAL A 70 32.11 37.11 15.21
N GLU A 71 30.97 37.78 15.05
CA GLU A 71 30.66 38.99 15.81
C GLU A 71 30.68 38.74 17.33
N ASN A 72 30.06 37.64 17.78
CA ASN A 72 30.07 37.25 19.19
C ASN A 72 31.45 36.85 19.69
N PHE A 73 32.28 36.27 18.84
CA PHE A 73 33.67 35.93 19.17
C PHE A 73 34.50 37.21 19.35
N VAL A 74 34.42 38.15 18.40
CA VAL A 74 35.16 39.41 18.44
C VAL A 74 34.80 40.24 19.67
N LYS A 75 33.52 40.27 20.09
CA LYS A 75 33.07 40.93 21.32
C LYS A 75 33.72 40.39 22.60
N ARG A 76 34.30 39.20 22.57
CA ARG A 76 34.95 38.55 23.72
C ARG A 76 36.47 38.68 23.71
N LEU A 77 37.04 39.30 22.69
CA LEU A 77 38.48 39.55 22.62
C LEU A 77 38.88 40.64 23.63
N PRO A 78 40.10 40.56 24.20
CA PRO A 78 40.70 41.66 24.95
C PRO A 78 40.71 42.97 24.14
N GLN A 79 40.55 44.12 24.83
CA GLN A 79 40.49 45.41 24.14
C GLN A 79 41.83 45.85 23.52
N ASP A 80 42.93 45.23 23.92
CA ASP A 80 44.28 45.44 23.44
C ASP A 80 44.70 44.46 22.32
N THR A 81 43.79 43.61 21.84
CA THR A 81 44.07 42.67 20.74
C THR A 81 44.41 43.39 19.44
N ASP A 82 45.60 43.13 18.90
CA ASP A 82 45.99 43.57 17.55
C ASP A 82 45.35 42.67 16.50
N MET A 83 44.18 43.09 16.02
CA MET A 83 43.40 42.35 15.03
C MET A 83 44.16 42.10 13.72
N LYS A 84 45.10 42.96 13.32
CA LYS A 84 45.85 42.74 12.06
C LYS A 84 46.87 41.62 12.21
N ARG A 85 47.50 41.53 13.38
CA ARG A 85 48.47 40.49 13.69
C ARG A 85 47.81 39.15 13.98
N GLU A 86 46.69 39.16 14.71
CA GLU A 86 46.08 37.95 15.26
C GLU A 86 44.98 37.34 14.37
N LEU A 87 44.56 38.04 13.29
CA LEU A 87 43.53 37.55 12.36
C LEU A 87 43.78 36.12 11.85
N PRO A 88 45.01 35.72 11.43
CA PRO A 88 45.24 34.36 10.96
C PRO A 88 44.95 33.30 12.03
N GLU A 89 45.36 33.54 13.28
CA GLU A 89 45.13 32.63 14.40
C GLU A 89 43.65 32.60 14.82
N ILE A 90 43.00 33.76 14.81
CA ILE A 90 41.55 33.89 15.06
C ILE A 90 40.76 33.07 14.04
N ILE A 91 41.06 33.22 12.74
CA ILE A 91 40.41 32.44 11.67
C ILE A 91 40.67 30.94 11.85
N ALA A 92 41.92 30.55 12.15
CA ALA A 92 42.29 29.16 12.39
C ALA A 92 41.53 28.55 13.59
N ALA A 93 41.20 29.35 14.60
CA ALA A 93 40.42 28.90 15.76
C ALA A 93 38.91 28.87 15.51
N ILE A 94 38.39 29.76 14.68
CA ILE A 94 36.94 29.91 14.42
C ILE A 94 36.45 28.91 13.37
N ASN A 95 37.16 28.76 12.24
CA ASN A 95 36.72 27.94 11.10
C ASN A 95 36.35 26.50 11.51
N PRO A 96 37.17 25.77 12.31
CA PRO A 96 36.82 24.41 12.73
C PRO A 96 35.52 24.35 13.53
N ARG A 97 35.16 25.40 14.28
CA ARG A 97 33.92 25.44 15.06
C ARG A 97 32.70 25.67 14.18
N ILE A 98 32.84 26.52 13.16
CA ILE A 98 31.81 26.76 12.14
C ILE A 98 31.60 25.48 11.33
N ASP A 99 32.69 24.86 10.86
CA ASP A 99 32.64 23.61 10.11
C ASP A 99 32.01 22.49 10.95
N ALA A 100 32.41 22.32 12.21
CA ALA A 100 31.80 21.34 13.11
C ALA A 100 30.30 21.56 13.29
N ARG A 101 29.84 22.82 13.33
CA ARG A 101 28.41 23.12 13.42
C ARG A 101 27.68 22.75 12.13
N ARG A 102 28.24 23.09 10.97
CA ARG A 102 27.70 22.70 9.66
C ARG A 102 27.58 21.19 9.55
N ASP A 103 28.68 20.49 9.85
CA ASP A 103 28.77 19.04 9.71
C ASP A 103 27.81 18.34 10.67
N SER A 104 27.64 18.86 11.89
CA SER A 104 26.61 18.38 12.83
C SER A 104 25.19 18.50 12.27
N LEU A 105 24.82 19.65 11.69
CA LEU A 105 23.49 19.85 11.11
C LEU A 105 23.27 18.97 9.87
N ILE A 106 24.29 18.83 9.02
CA ILE A 106 24.25 17.95 7.85
C ILE A 106 24.13 16.48 8.28
N SER A 107 24.86 16.04 9.30
CA SER A 107 24.76 14.68 9.83
C SER A 107 23.35 14.37 10.30
N VAL A 108 22.71 15.28 11.05
CA VAL A 108 21.32 15.10 11.50
C VAL A 108 20.37 14.98 10.31
N LEU A 109 20.53 15.80 9.28
CA LEU A 109 19.73 15.70 8.05
C LEU A 109 19.96 14.36 7.34
N GLN A 110 21.20 13.87 7.28
CA GLN A 110 21.52 12.58 6.67
C GLN A 110 20.90 11.42 7.45
N ASP A 111 20.98 11.44 8.78
CA ASP A 111 20.37 10.42 9.64
C ASP A 111 18.85 10.37 9.47
N GLN A 112 18.20 11.55 9.40
CA GLN A 112 16.77 11.63 9.12
C GLN A 112 16.42 11.11 7.73
N LYS A 113 17.21 11.43 6.69
CA LYS A 113 17.01 10.91 5.34
C LYS A 113 17.06 9.39 5.33
N ILE A 114 18.08 8.80 5.95
CA ILE A 114 18.27 7.35 6.06
C ILE A 114 17.06 6.72 6.77
N SER A 115 16.62 7.32 7.88
CA SER A 115 15.46 6.82 8.64
C SER A 115 14.17 6.82 7.80
N VAL A 116 13.90 7.91 7.07
CA VAL A 116 12.72 8.03 6.21
C VAL A 116 12.76 7.00 5.07
N ILE A 117 13.89 6.90 4.36
CA ILE A 117 14.07 5.92 3.26
C ILE A 117 13.92 4.49 3.79
N SER A 118 14.51 4.19 4.94
CA SER A 118 14.40 2.87 5.57
C SER A 118 12.94 2.51 5.85
N ARG A 119 12.16 3.45 6.40
CA ARG A 119 10.74 3.26 6.68
C ARG A 119 9.93 3.07 5.40
N MET A 120 10.15 3.90 4.38
CA MET A 120 9.47 3.76 3.09
C MET A 120 9.73 2.40 2.44
N ASN A 121 10.97 1.91 2.49
CA ASN A 121 11.31 0.58 1.97
C ASN A 121 10.65 -0.54 2.77
N ALA A 122 10.57 -0.40 4.10
CA ALA A 122 9.86 -1.35 4.95
C ALA A 122 8.36 -1.39 4.62
N ASP A 123 7.72 -0.22 4.49
CA ASP A 123 6.30 -0.08 4.16
C ASP A 123 6.01 -0.63 2.75
N TYR A 124 6.88 -0.36 1.77
CA TYR A 124 6.76 -0.91 0.42
C TYR A 124 6.91 -2.44 0.39
N LYS A 125 7.77 -3.02 1.22
CA LYS A 125 7.88 -4.48 1.37
C LYS A 125 6.58 -5.07 1.94
N ILE A 126 5.96 -4.42 2.93
CA ILE A 126 4.67 -4.84 3.48
C ILE A 126 3.58 -4.76 2.40
N TYR A 127 3.54 -3.65 1.65
CA TYR A 127 2.64 -3.48 0.50
C TYR A 127 2.82 -4.61 -0.51
N GLY A 128 4.06 -4.93 -0.92
CA GLY A 128 4.35 -6.00 -1.87
C GLY A 128 3.90 -7.38 -1.37
N ASN A 129 4.08 -7.68 -0.08
CA ASN A 129 3.62 -8.93 0.54
C ASN A 129 2.09 -9.03 0.55
N ALA A 130 1.41 -7.96 0.96
CA ALA A 130 -0.05 -7.89 0.95
C ALA A 130 -0.60 -8.02 -0.47
N PHE A 131 0.05 -7.40 -1.44
CA PHE A 131 -0.31 -7.48 -2.85
C PHE A 131 -0.15 -8.90 -3.40
N ALA A 132 0.94 -9.58 -3.07
CA ALA A 132 1.15 -10.98 -3.45
C ALA A 132 0.09 -11.91 -2.84
N ALA A 133 -0.27 -11.70 -1.56
CA ALA A 133 -1.35 -12.44 -0.92
C ALA A 133 -2.70 -12.20 -1.64
N MET A 134 -3.00 -10.95 -2.00
CA MET A 134 -4.19 -10.60 -2.77
C MET A 134 -4.18 -11.26 -4.16
N GLN A 135 -3.07 -11.23 -4.88
CA GLN A 135 -2.93 -11.92 -6.17
C GLN A 135 -3.18 -13.42 -6.05
N ASN A 136 -2.66 -14.07 -5.00
CA ASN A 136 -2.89 -15.49 -4.74
C ASN A 136 -4.37 -15.79 -4.46
N LEU A 137 -5.06 -14.93 -3.71
CA LEU A 137 -6.51 -15.04 -3.46
C LEU A 137 -7.31 -14.86 -4.76
N LEU A 138 -6.98 -13.84 -5.57
CA LEU A 138 -7.61 -13.60 -6.87
C LEU A 138 -7.37 -14.77 -7.84
N ALA A 139 -6.16 -15.30 -7.89
CA ALA A 139 -5.82 -16.46 -8.72
C ALA A 139 -6.56 -17.71 -8.27
N SER A 140 -6.68 -17.95 -6.96
CA SER A 140 -7.42 -19.08 -6.39
C SER A 140 -8.92 -18.98 -6.69
N ALA A 141 -9.52 -17.81 -6.50
CA ALA A 141 -10.91 -17.54 -6.83
C ALA A 141 -11.19 -17.66 -8.34
N SER A 142 -10.28 -17.15 -9.18
CA SER A 142 -10.32 -17.29 -10.64
C SER A 142 -10.26 -18.75 -11.09
N ARG A 143 -9.34 -19.56 -10.51
CA ARG A 143 -9.22 -20.99 -10.81
C ARG A 143 -10.46 -21.79 -10.39
N LEU A 144 -11.01 -21.51 -9.21
CA LEU A 144 -12.25 -22.14 -8.75
C LEU A 144 -13.42 -21.83 -9.71
N ASN A 145 -13.51 -20.59 -10.18
CA ASN A 145 -14.52 -20.17 -11.14
C ASN A 145 -14.35 -20.85 -12.51
N ARG A 146 -13.10 -20.95 -13.00
CA ARG A 146 -12.78 -21.68 -14.24
C ARG A 146 -13.07 -23.18 -14.13
N SER A 147 -12.69 -23.82 -13.02
CA SER A 147 -12.95 -25.25 -12.79
C SER A 147 -14.44 -25.55 -12.75
N ARG A 148 -15.26 -24.72 -12.07
CA ARG A 148 -16.73 -24.85 -12.09
C ARG A 148 -17.30 -24.71 -13.51
N THR A 149 -16.74 -23.80 -14.30
CA THR A 149 -17.18 -23.58 -15.70
C THR A 149 -16.75 -24.74 -16.61
N SER A 150 -15.53 -25.25 -16.46
CA SER A 150 -15.01 -26.42 -17.20
C SER A 150 -15.83 -27.66 -16.90
N VAL A 151 -16.06 -27.98 -15.62
CA VAL A 151 -16.89 -29.12 -15.21
C VAL A 151 -18.31 -29.00 -15.77
N TYR A 152 -18.86 -27.79 -15.82
CA TYR A 152 -20.15 -27.55 -16.45
C TYR A 152 -20.13 -27.84 -17.96
N GLU A 153 -19.09 -27.42 -18.67
CA GLU A 153 -18.94 -27.70 -20.11
C GLU A 153 -18.66 -29.19 -20.39
N ASP A 154 -17.85 -29.84 -19.55
CA ASP A 154 -17.51 -31.26 -19.64
C ASP A 154 -18.79 -32.12 -19.44
N ILE A 155 -19.63 -31.78 -18.45
CA ILE A 155 -20.91 -32.47 -18.23
C ILE A 155 -21.91 -32.15 -19.35
N LYS A 156 -21.90 -30.94 -19.93
CA LYS A 156 -22.74 -30.58 -21.09
C LYS A 156 -22.34 -31.36 -22.34
N GLN A 157 -21.04 -31.56 -22.57
CA GLN A 157 -20.53 -32.41 -23.65
C GLN A 157 -20.88 -33.89 -23.41
N LEU A 158 -20.65 -34.41 -22.19
CA LEU A 158 -20.95 -35.80 -21.83
C LEU A 158 -22.45 -36.13 -21.89
N SER A 159 -23.32 -35.17 -21.58
CA SER A 159 -24.78 -35.32 -21.70
C SER A 159 -25.32 -35.04 -23.11
N SER A 160 -24.47 -34.69 -24.08
CA SER A 160 -24.86 -34.30 -25.45
C SER A 160 -25.96 -33.21 -25.47
N GLY A 161 -25.94 -32.29 -24.49
CA GLY A 161 -26.95 -31.23 -24.36
C GLY A 161 -28.36 -31.70 -23.95
N LYS A 162 -28.53 -32.97 -23.55
CA LYS A 162 -29.84 -33.52 -23.12
C LYS A 162 -30.23 -33.14 -21.69
N ILE A 163 -29.31 -32.56 -20.93
CA ILE A 163 -29.58 -32.13 -19.56
C ILE A 163 -29.45 -30.61 -19.51
N ASP A 164 -30.54 -29.92 -19.14
CA ASP A 164 -30.53 -28.47 -18.92
C ASP A 164 -29.91 -28.14 -17.56
N LEU A 165 -28.58 -28.21 -17.52
CA LEU A 165 -27.78 -27.96 -16.33
C LEU A 165 -27.88 -26.50 -15.87
N GLN A 166 -28.22 -25.55 -16.76
CA GLN A 166 -28.42 -24.14 -16.40
C GLN A 166 -29.72 -23.98 -15.64
N GLY A 167 -30.79 -24.63 -16.11
CA GLY A 167 -32.06 -24.77 -15.41
C GLY A 167 -31.89 -25.45 -14.04
N ILE A 168 -31.11 -26.53 -13.97
CA ILE A 168 -30.83 -27.25 -12.71
C ILE A 168 -30.02 -26.37 -11.74
N ASN A 169 -28.98 -25.68 -12.21
CA ASN A 169 -28.18 -24.79 -11.36
C ASN A 169 -29.01 -23.59 -10.88
N ASN A 170 -29.88 -23.02 -11.72
CA ASN A 170 -30.80 -21.96 -11.31
C ASN A 170 -31.87 -22.46 -10.32
N ALA A 171 -32.37 -23.68 -10.49
CA ALA A 171 -33.31 -24.31 -9.56
C ALA A 171 -32.65 -24.61 -8.21
N LEU A 172 -31.40 -25.10 -8.20
CA LEU A 172 -30.60 -25.30 -6.98
C LEU A 172 -30.25 -23.98 -6.31
N ASP A 173 -29.84 -22.97 -7.06
CA ASP A 173 -29.55 -21.63 -6.53
C ASP A 173 -30.82 -21.00 -5.94
N ASN A 174 -31.99 -21.17 -6.57
CA ASN A 174 -33.27 -20.70 -6.04
C ASN A 174 -33.75 -21.52 -4.84
N PHE A 175 -33.44 -22.82 -4.78
CA PHE A 175 -33.72 -23.68 -3.65
C PHE A 175 -32.86 -23.32 -2.44
N ILE A 176 -31.55 -23.14 -2.62
CA ILE A 176 -30.60 -22.72 -1.59
C ILE A 176 -30.93 -21.31 -1.09
N LYS A 177 -31.27 -20.38 -2.00
CA LYS A 177 -31.73 -19.02 -1.64
C LYS A 177 -33.13 -19.03 -0.97
N GLY A 178 -33.95 -20.04 -1.22
CA GLY A 178 -35.31 -20.19 -0.69
C GLY A 178 -35.44 -21.10 0.55
N ALA A 179 -34.36 -21.73 1.01
CA ALA A 179 -34.33 -22.74 2.08
C ALA A 179 -34.52 -22.19 3.51
N GLY A 180 -35.09 -20.99 3.65
CA GLY A 180 -35.51 -20.44 4.95
C GLY A 180 -36.81 -21.05 5.52
N SER A 181 -37.54 -21.87 4.76
CA SER A 181 -38.76 -22.55 5.24
C SER A 181 -38.82 -24.00 4.74
N VAL A 182 -38.23 -24.90 5.52
CA VAL A 182 -37.89 -26.29 5.13
C VAL A 182 -39.10 -27.23 4.94
N GLY A 183 -40.32 -26.84 5.32
CA GLY A 183 -41.46 -27.76 5.37
C GLY A 183 -42.18 -28.07 4.04
N GLU A 184 -42.16 -27.18 3.05
CA GLU A 184 -43.11 -27.25 1.92
C GLU A 184 -42.44 -27.49 0.55
N LYS A 185 -41.09 -27.47 0.47
CA LYS A 185 -40.37 -27.31 -0.81
C LYS A 185 -39.51 -28.50 -1.27
N SER A 186 -39.45 -29.60 -0.51
CA SER A 186 -38.77 -30.83 -0.96
C SER A 186 -39.50 -31.50 -2.13
N VAL A 187 -40.83 -31.47 -2.15
CA VAL A 187 -41.67 -32.03 -3.22
C VAL A 187 -41.52 -31.26 -4.54
N LEU A 188 -41.31 -29.93 -4.46
CA LEU A 188 -41.09 -29.09 -5.64
C LEU A 188 -39.74 -29.41 -6.31
N LEU A 189 -38.67 -29.55 -5.55
CA LEU A 189 -37.32 -29.84 -6.07
C LEU A 189 -37.29 -31.15 -6.86
N THR A 190 -37.90 -32.21 -6.34
CA THR A 190 -37.97 -33.51 -7.02
C THR A 190 -38.76 -33.42 -8.33
N SER A 191 -39.89 -32.70 -8.34
CA SER A 191 -40.70 -32.51 -9.55
C SER A 191 -39.97 -31.68 -10.62
N THR A 192 -39.25 -30.62 -10.23
CA THR A 192 -38.49 -29.75 -11.14
C THR A 192 -37.26 -30.45 -11.70
N ILE A 193 -36.55 -31.23 -10.89
CA ILE A 193 -35.41 -32.04 -11.38
C ILE A 193 -35.90 -33.08 -12.39
N GLN A 194 -37.06 -33.71 -12.17
CA GLN A 194 -37.62 -34.68 -13.13
C GLN A 194 -38.01 -34.07 -14.48
N THR A 195 -38.48 -32.81 -14.52
CA THR A 195 -38.78 -32.12 -15.79
C THR A 195 -37.53 -31.69 -16.55
N LEU A 196 -36.41 -31.47 -15.86
CA LEU A 196 -35.14 -31.06 -16.44
C LEU A 196 -34.25 -32.24 -16.87
N LEU A 197 -34.68 -33.47 -16.58
CA LEU A 197 -33.99 -34.74 -16.91
C LEU A 197 -34.67 -35.54 -18.04
N LYS A 198 -35.48 -34.90 -18.89
CA LYS A 198 -36.13 -35.54 -20.05
C LYS A 198 -35.26 -35.51 -21.31
#